data_AF-A0A1I4GYP9-F1
#
_entry.id   AF-A0A1I4GYP9-F1
#
_cell.length_a   1.000
_cell.length_b   1.000
_cell.length_c   1.000
_cell.angle_alpha   90.00
_cell.angle_beta   90.00
_cell.angle_gamma   90.00
#
_symmetry.space_group_name_H-M   'P 1'
#
loop_
_entity.id
_entity.type
_entity.pdbx_description
1 polymer ?
#
loop_
_entity_poly.entity_id
_entity_poly.type
_entity_poly.pdbx_seq_one_letter_code
_entity_poly.pdbx_strand_id
1 'polypeptide(L)'
;MRVKGRAYANRAHSVELPIENSPDFKADDVSELTITLTKINDPEVSIDFTKSNAEVQIESDQLLMWYILGDKVTAKGSYQLSIVWIDKNGQPHQGTPSGDGIIRFY
;
A
#
# COMPACT_ATOMS: atom_id res chain seq x y z
N MET A 1 10.67 -2.16 -16.86
CA MET A 1 10.63 -1.26 -15.69
C MET A 1 9.25 -0.61 -15.65
N ARG A 2 8.28 -1.20 -14.91
CA ARG A 2 6.89 -0.71 -14.86
C ARG A 2 6.75 0.32 -13.75
N VAL A 3 6.38 1.55 -14.10
CA VAL A 3 6.07 2.62 -13.14
C VAL A 3 4.68 2.34 -12.56
N LYS A 4 4.61 1.96 -11.28
CA LYS A 4 3.39 1.56 -10.54
C LYS A 4 2.55 2.73 -9.98
N GLY A 5 2.72 3.94 -10.52
CA GLY A 5 2.26 5.17 -9.86
C GLY A 5 1.10 5.91 -10.53
N ARG A 6 0.29 5.26 -11.38
CA ARG A 6 -0.83 5.93 -12.08
C ARG A 6 -2.17 5.24 -11.78
N ALA A 7 -3.00 5.91 -10.97
CA ALA A 7 -4.35 5.48 -10.61
C ALA A 7 -5.38 6.52 -11.08
N TYR A 8 -6.65 6.14 -11.14
CA TYR A 8 -7.75 7.08 -11.39
C TYR A 8 -8.57 7.23 -10.11
N ALA A 9 -8.88 8.46 -9.72
CA ALA A 9 -9.77 8.68 -8.58
C ALA A 9 -11.14 8.04 -8.85
N ASN A 10 -11.81 7.54 -7.81
CA ASN A 10 -13.11 6.86 -7.90
C ASN A 10 -13.11 5.55 -8.71
N ARG A 11 -11.94 4.93 -8.96
CA ARG A 11 -11.82 3.65 -9.68
C ARG A 11 -10.97 2.64 -8.94
N ALA A 12 -11.35 1.37 -9.06
CA ALA A 12 -10.53 0.29 -8.53
C ALA A 12 -9.14 0.31 -9.20
N HIS A 13 -8.09 0.18 -8.39
CA HIS A 13 -6.72 0.19 -8.88
C HIS A 13 -5.87 -0.82 -8.10
N SER A 14 -5.08 -1.62 -8.80
CA SER A 14 -4.10 -2.50 -8.17
C SER A 14 -2.74 -1.82 -8.05
N VAL A 15 -2.20 -1.81 -6.84
CA VAL A 15 -0.84 -1.37 -6.55
C VAL A 15 -0.07 -2.59 -6.08
N GLU A 16 0.94 -2.98 -6.84
CA GLU A 16 1.85 -4.04 -6.41
C GLU A 16 2.88 -3.45 -5.43
N LEU A 17 2.92 -3.95 -4.20
CA LEU A 17 3.86 -3.47 -3.20
C LEU A 17 4.79 -4.58 -2.76
N PRO A 18 6.05 -4.54 -3.20
CA PRO A 18 7.04 -5.42 -2.62
C PRO A 18 7.22 -4.99 -1.18
N ILE A 19 6.98 -5.92 -0.26
CA ILE A 19 7.55 -5.79 1.07
C ILE A 19 9.05 -5.93 0.81
N GLU A 20 9.84 -4.88 1.07
CA GLU A 20 11.29 -5.02 0.95
C GLU A 20 11.71 -6.24 1.75
N ASN A 21 12.43 -7.13 1.05
CA ASN A 21 12.95 -8.41 1.50
C ASN A 21 13.67 -8.25 2.85
N SER A 22 12.92 -8.27 3.95
CA SER A 22 13.52 -8.79 5.16
C SER A 22 13.66 -10.28 4.89
N PRO A 23 14.88 -10.82 4.72
CA PRO A 23 15.07 -12.25 4.51
C PRO A 23 14.48 -13.09 5.65
N ASP A 24 14.14 -12.45 6.77
CA ASP A 24 13.58 -13.03 7.97
C ASP A 24 12.05 -13.19 7.95
N PHE A 25 11.34 -12.57 7.00
CA PHE A 25 9.86 -12.58 6.98
C PHE A 25 9.28 -12.88 5.60
N LYS A 26 8.24 -13.73 5.60
CA LYS A 26 7.43 -14.03 4.41
C LYS A 26 6.11 -13.28 4.43
N ALA A 27 5.46 -13.15 3.28
CA ALA A 27 4.13 -12.57 3.17
C ALA A 27 3.09 -13.24 4.09
N ASP A 28 3.22 -14.56 4.32
CA ASP A 28 2.35 -15.31 5.24
C ASP A 28 2.60 -14.99 6.73
N ASP A 29 3.75 -14.41 7.08
CA ASP A 29 4.03 -13.93 8.44
C ASP A 29 3.30 -12.60 8.75
N VAL A 30 2.64 -11.98 7.76
CA VAL A 30 1.91 -10.71 7.92
C VAL A 30 0.50 -10.96 8.47
N SER A 31 0.34 -10.74 9.78
CA SER A 31 -0.95 -10.85 10.46
C SER A 31 -1.88 -9.69 10.07
N GLU A 32 -1.36 -8.47 10.19
CA GLU A 32 -2.03 -7.24 9.79
C GLU A 32 -1.15 -6.38 8.88
N LEU A 33 -1.80 -5.58 8.05
CA LEU A 33 -1.16 -4.65 7.14
C LEU A 33 -1.97 -3.38 7.10
N THR A 34 -1.31 -2.26 7.36
CA THR A 34 -1.85 -0.91 7.36
C THR A 34 -1.06 -0.04 6.42
N ILE A 35 -1.78 0.77 5.68
CA ILE A 35 -1.31 1.47 4.50
C ILE A 35 -1.86 2.85 4.58
N THR A 36 -0.99 3.85 4.53
CA THR A 36 -1.43 5.23 4.60
C THR A 36 -1.03 5.94 3.32
N LEU A 37 -2.02 6.52 2.64
CA LEU A 37 -1.82 7.45 1.53
C LEU A 37 -2.01 8.87 2.04
N THR A 38 -0.94 9.66 2.12
CA THR A 38 -1.00 11.06 2.54
C THR A 38 -0.78 11.97 1.33
N LYS A 39 -1.72 12.88 1.04
CA LYS A 39 -1.61 13.78 -0.10
C LYS A 39 -0.48 14.79 0.11
N ILE A 40 0.45 14.88 -0.82
CA ILE A 40 1.73 15.61 -0.65
C ILE A 40 1.53 17.11 -0.38
N ASN A 41 0.59 17.73 -1.09
CA ASN A 41 0.33 19.18 -0.97
C ASN A 41 -0.83 19.50 -0.02
N ASP A 42 -1.37 18.50 0.67
CA ASP A 42 -2.59 18.61 1.46
C ASP A 42 -2.63 17.48 2.51
N PRO A 43 -1.72 17.50 3.50
CA PRO A 43 -1.48 16.35 4.38
C PRO A 43 -2.67 15.96 5.26
N GLU A 44 -3.65 16.85 5.42
CA GLU A 44 -4.91 16.55 6.12
C GLU A 44 -5.73 15.49 5.37
N VAL A 45 -5.52 15.34 4.06
CA VAL A 45 -6.09 14.25 3.26
C VAL A 45 -5.19 13.03 3.38
N SER A 46 -5.51 12.19 4.37
CA SER A 46 -4.92 10.88 4.59
C SER A 46 -5.96 9.77 4.45
N ILE A 47 -5.56 8.64 3.87
CA ILE A 47 -6.45 7.51 3.62
C ILE A 47 -5.75 6.25 4.10
N ASP A 48 -6.37 5.58 5.07
CA ASP A 48 -5.85 4.35 5.64
C ASP A 48 -6.55 3.12 5.06
N PHE A 49 -5.75 2.15 4.63
CA PHE A 49 -6.21 0.85 4.19
C PHE A 49 -5.61 -0.22 5.08
N THR A 50 -6.47 -1.11 5.57
CA THR A 50 -6.08 -2.30 6.29
C THR A 50 -6.25 -3.52 5.41
N LYS A 51 -5.63 -4.66 5.76
CA LYS A 51 -5.85 -5.96 5.11
C LYS A 51 -7.33 -6.35 4.96
N SER A 52 -8.21 -5.83 5.81
CA SER A 52 -9.66 -6.02 5.75
C SER A 52 -10.41 -4.98 4.88
N ASN A 53 -9.85 -3.77 4.72
CA ASN A 53 -10.48 -2.65 4.00
C ASN A 53 -9.94 -2.46 2.58
N ALA A 54 -8.75 -2.96 2.28
CA ALA A 54 -8.24 -3.22 0.94
C ALA A 54 -8.32 -4.72 0.69
N GLU A 55 -8.72 -5.14 -0.51
CA GLU A 55 -8.50 -6.52 -0.91
C GLU A 55 -6.99 -6.67 -1.11
N VAL A 56 -6.29 -7.17 -0.10
CA VAL A 56 -4.86 -7.49 -0.19
C VAL A 56 -4.76 -8.94 -0.63
N GLN A 57 -4.17 -9.18 -1.80
CA GLN A 57 -3.85 -10.51 -2.31
C GLN A 57 -2.35 -10.76 -2.18
N ILE A 58 -1.97 -11.92 -1.65
CA ILE A 58 -0.58 -12.36 -1.65
C ILE A 58 -0.30 -12.97 -3.02
N GLU A 59 0.65 -12.42 -3.79
CA GLU A 59 1.06 -13.01 -5.07
C GLU A 59 2.24 -13.98 -4.94
N SER A 60 3.11 -13.74 -3.96
CA SER A 60 4.22 -14.64 -3.64
C SER A 60 4.69 -14.43 -2.21
N ASP A 61 5.61 -15.30 -1.74
CA ASP A 61 6.28 -15.19 -0.43
C ASP A 61 6.87 -13.79 -0.15
N GLN A 62 7.09 -12.97 -1.19
CA GLN A 62 7.74 -11.65 -1.12
C GLN A 62 6.93 -10.51 -1.76
N LEU A 63 5.74 -10.79 -2.30
CA LEU A 63 4.95 -9.80 -3.03
C LEU A 63 3.50 -9.79 -2.57
N LEU A 64 3.06 -8.62 -2.11
CA LEU A 64 1.65 -8.33 -1.90
C LEU A 64 1.11 -7.48 -3.05
N MET A 65 0.00 -7.93 -3.64
CA MET A 65 -0.85 -7.13 -4.50
C MET A 65 -1.98 -6.50 -3.70
N TRP A 66 -2.12 -5.18 -3.80
CA TRP A 66 -3.18 -4.48 -3.10
C TRP A 66 -4.17 -3.92 -4.09
N TYR A 67 -5.45 -4.05 -3.78
CA TYR A 67 -6.52 -3.48 -4.56
C TYR A 67 -7.16 -2.33 -3.76
N ILE A 68 -6.93 -1.11 -4.24
CA ILE A 68 -7.58 0.10 -3.76
C ILE A 68 -8.98 0.11 -4.35
N LEU A 69 -10.00 0.01 -3.50
CA LEU A 69 -11.39 0.15 -3.92
C LEU A 69 -11.64 1.59 -4.37
N GLY A 70 -12.38 1.75 -5.47
CA GLY A 70 -12.49 3.04 -6.15
C GLY A 70 -13.05 4.16 -5.27
N ASP A 71 -13.98 3.85 -4.38
CA ASP A 71 -14.62 4.81 -3.48
C ASP A 71 -13.69 5.36 -2.38
N LYS A 72 -12.53 4.74 -2.14
CA LYS A 72 -11.62 5.14 -1.07
C LYS A 72 -10.77 6.36 -1.40
N VAL A 73 -10.46 6.58 -2.68
CA VAL A 73 -9.67 7.74 -3.13
C VAL A 73 -10.51 8.59 -4.07
N THR A 74 -11.11 9.64 -3.50
CA THR A 74 -12.06 10.52 -4.20
C THR A 74 -11.41 11.78 -4.76
N ALA A 75 -10.26 12.18 -4.21
CA ALA A 75 -9.52 13.37 -4.63
C ALA A 75 -8.35 13.01 -5.56
N LYS A 76 -8.18 13.82 -6.60
CA LYS A 76 -7.03 13.75 -7.49
C LYS A 76 -5.80 14.35 -6.82
N GLY A 77 -4.62 13.84 -7.15
CA GLY A 77 -3.37 14.36 -6.59
C GLY A 77 -2.25 13.35 -6.51
N SER A 78 -1.12 13.79 -5.97
CA SER A 78 0.01 12.91 -5.64
C SER A 78 -0.04 12.58 -4.15
N TYR A 79 0.11 11.29 -3.85
CA TYR A 79 0.02 10.74 -2.50
C TYR A 79 1.31 10.02 -2.17
N GLN A 80 1.87 10.34 -1.01
CA GLN A 80 2.97 9.60 -0.40
C GLN A 80 2.41 8.35 0.26
N LEU A 81 3.05 7.22 0.00
CA LEU A 81 2.72 5.93 0.55
C LEU A 81 3.57 5.66 1.80
N SER A 82 2.91 5.23 2.87
CA SER A 82 3.51 4.65 4.07
C SER A 82 2.93 3.26 4.29
N ILE A 83 3.78 2.33 4.73
CA ILE A 83 3.41 0.93 4.93
C ILE A 83 3.83 0.52 6.34
N VAL A 84 2.91 -0.05 7.10
CA VAL A 84 3.17 -0.67 8.39
C VAL A 84 2.53 -2.05 8.39
N TRP A 85 3.27 -3.08 8.75
CA TRP A 85 2.74 -4.44 8.85
C TRP A 85 3.08 -5.04 10.21
N ILE A 86 2.22 -5.93 10.70
CA ILE A 86 2.40 -6.62 11.97
C ILE A 86 2.75 -8.07 11.66
N ASP A 87 3.82 -8.58 12.26
CA ASP A 87 4.21 -9.97 12.09
C ASP A 87 3.30 -10.93 12.88
N LYS A 88 3.49 -12.24 12.71
CA LYS A 88 2.76 -13.28 13.45
C LYS A 88 2.97 -13.25 14.97
N ASN A 89 4.02 -12.58 15.44
CA ASN A 89 4.33 -12.40 16.86
C ASN A 89 3.73 -11.09 17.41
N GLY A 90 3.03 -10.32 16.58
CA GLY A 90 2.43 -9.04 16.96
C GLY A 90 3.40 -7.86 16.92
N GLN A 91 4.60 -7.99 16.32
CA GLN A 91 5.54 -6.88 16.23
C GLN A 91 5.27 -6.03 14.99
N PRO A 92 5.21 -4.69 15.13
CA PRO A 92 5.04 -3.79 14.01
C PRO A 92 6.37 -3.55 13.28
N HIS A 93 6.31 -3.52 11.96
CA HIS A 93 7.43 -3.30 11.05
C HIS A 93 7.04 -2.25 10.02
N GLN A 94 7.98 -1.37 9.66
CA GLN A 94 7.77 -0.44 8.55
C GLN A 94 8.12 -1.13 7.23
N GLY A 95 7.23 -1.01 6.26
CA GLY A 95 7.48 -1.43 4.88
C GLY A 95 8.08 -0.27 4.08
N THR A 96 9.02 -0.58 3.20
CA THR A 96 9.57 0.39 2.23
C THR A 96 9.00 0.07 0.85
N PRO A 97 8.27 0.99 0.21
CA PRO A 97 7.71 0.73 -1.11
C PRO A 97 8.81 0.69 -2.18
N SER A 98 8.68 -0.14 -3.21
CA SER A 98 9.57 -0.06 -4.36
C SER A 98 9.37 1.26 -5.12
N GLY A 99 10.41 2.07 -5.21
CA GLY A 99 10.41 3.31 -5.99
C GLY A 99 10.36 4.56 -5.13
N ASP A 100 9.78 5.65 -5.63
CA ASP A 100 9.66 6.94 -4.92
C ASP A 100 8.57 6.94 -3.84
N GLY A 101 7.79 5.84 -3.73
CA GLY A 101 6.68 5.75 -2.80
C GLY A 101 5.53 6.70 -3.13
N ILE A 102 5.43 7.18 -4.38
CA ILE A 102 4.39 8.15 -4.78
C ILE A 102 3.38 7.51 -5.74
N ILE A 103 2.10 7.62 -5.40
CA ILE A 103 0.98 7.25 -6.25
C ILE A 103 0.27 8.50 -6.73
N ARG A 104 0.02 8.61 -8.03
CA ARG A 104 -0.66 9.76 -8.65
C ARG A 104 -2.06 9.35 -9.11
N PHE A 105 -3.08 9.99 -8.55
CA PHE A 105 -4.48 9.82 -8.91
C PHE A 105 -4.92 10.94 -9.86
N TYR A 106 -5.40 10.54 -11.04
CA TYR A 106 -5.89 11.43 -12.12
C TYR A 106 -7.40 11.54 -12.20
#